data_AF-A0A6I5NGH6-F1
#
_entry.id   AF-A0A6I5NGH6-F1
#
_cell.length_a   1.000
_cell.length_b   1.000
_cell.length_c   1.000
_cell.angle_alpha   90.00
_cell.angle_beta   90.00
_cell.angle_gamma   90.00
#
_symmetry.space_group_name_H-M   'P 1'
#
loop_
_entity.id
_entity.type
_entity.pdbx_description
1 polymer ?
#
loop_
_entity_poly.entity_id
_entity_poly.type
_entity_poly.pdbx_seq_one_letter_code
_entity_poly.pdbx_strand_id
1 'polypeptide(L)' 'MAKRVQLVLGEDVSKLGKAGDLVEVAPGYARNYLIPRGLGYRATPGVLKQVERRREEE' A
#
# COMPACT_ATOMS: atom_id res chain seq x y z
N MET A 1 -17.77 -11.51 7.69
CA MET A 1 -16.51 -10.78 7.92
C MET A 1 -15.93 -10.40 6.56
N ALA A 2 -15.91 -9.12 6.19
CA ALA A 2 -15.42 -8.72 4.87
C ALA A 2 -13.91 -8.96 4.79
N LYS A 3 -13.45 -9.82 3.88
CA LYS A 3 -12.02 -10.07 3.66
C LYS A 3 -11.37 -8.78 3.16
N ARG A 4 -10.53 -8.15 3.99
CA ARG A 4 -9.74 -6.99 3.59
C ARG A 4 -8.37 -7.42 3.06
N VAL A 5 -7.69 -6.50 2.39
CA VAL A 5 -6.40 -6.71 1.75
C VAL A 5 -5.43 -5.67 2.29
N GLN A 6 -4.26 -6.14 2.74
CA GLN A 6 -3.15 -5.28 3.13
C GLN A 6 -2.35 -4.87 1.90
N LEU A 7 -2.01 -3.59 1.84
CA LEU A 7 -1.32 -2.96 0.73
C LEU A 7 -0.42 -1.85 1.29
N VAL A 8 0.73 -1.68 0.67
CA VAL A 8 1.62 -0.54 0.92
C VAL A 8 1.27 0.58 -0.04
N LEU A 9 1.07 1.79 0.47
CA LEU A 9 0.87 2.97 -0.38
C LEU A 9 2.15 3.33 -1.13
N GLY A 10 2.03 3.58 -2.43
CA GLY A 10 3.14 4.06 -3.26
C GLY A 10 3.32 5.57 -3.20
N GLU A 11 2.23 6.28 -2.94
CA GLU A 11 2.14 7.74 -2.88
C GLU A 11 1.24 8.15 -1.70
N ASP A 12 1.28 9.43 -1.35
CA ASP A 12 0.36 10.01 -0.36
C ASP A 12 -1.08 9.96 -0.88
N VAL A 13 -1.93 9.20 -0.20
CA VAL A 13 -3.35 9.11 -0.56
C VAL A 13 -4.19 9.74 0.54
N SER A 14 -4.92 10.80 0.16
CA SER A 14 -5.85 11.48 1.06
C SER A 14 -6.82 10.47 1.69
N LYS A 15 -6.93 10.50 3.02
CA LYS A 15 -7.72 9.59 3.89
C LYS A 15 -7.16 8.18 4.12
N LEU A 16 -6.06 7.77 3.48
CA LEU A 16 -5.42 6.47 3.76
C LEU A 16 -4.12 6.63 4.57
N GLY A 17 -3.25 7.53 4.16
CA GLY A 17 -1.92 7.68 4.76
C GLY A 17 -0.90 8.22 3.78
N LYS A 18 0.37 8.13 4.17
CA LYS A 18 1.50 8.58 3.38
C LYS A 18 2.09 7.46 2.51
N ALA A 19 2.91 7.84 1.54
CA ALA A 19 3.73 6.92 0.77
C ALA A 19 4.57 6.04 1.72
N GLY A 20 4.54 4.72 1.49
CA GLY A 20 5.21 3.74 2.32
C GLY A 20 4.38 3.20 3.49
N ASP A 21 3.21 3.76 3.79
CA ASP A 21 2.36 3.25 4.86
C ASP A 21 1.67 1.93 4.48
N LEU A 22 1.64 1.00 5.43
CA LEU A 22 0.87 -0.24 5.33
C LEU A 22 -0.59 0.03 5.72
N VAL A 23 -1.52 -0.16 4.79
CA VAL A 23 -2.94 0.09 5.00
C VAL A 23 -3.80 -1.13 4.65
N GLU A 24 -4.94 -1.26 5.33
CA GLU A 24 -5.87 -2.37 5.13
C GLU A 24 -7.18 -1.90 4.48
N VAL A 25 -7.36 -2.24 3.20
CA VAL A 25 -8.44 -1.73 2.36
C VAL A 25 -9.35 -2.85 1.84
N ALA A 26 -10.51 -2.48 1.30
CA ALA A 26 -11.37 -3.43 0.64
C ALA A 26 -10.71 -3.99 -0.64
N PRO A 27 -10.91 -5.28 -0.97
CA PRO A 27 -10.29 -5.93 -2.12
C PRO A 27 -10.71 -5.32 -3.45
N GLY A 28 -11.92 -4.75 -3.53
CA GLY A 28 -12.37 -4.00 -4.71
C GLY A 28 -11.61 -2.67 -4.88
N TYR A 29 -11.37 -1.95 -3.78
CA TYR A 29 -10.66 -0.68 -3.80
C TYR A 29 -9.17 -0.86 -4.16
N ALA A 30 -8.52 -1.89 -3.61
CA ALA A 30 -7.16 -2.25 -4.01
C ALA A 30 -7.07 -2.60 -5.51
N ARG A 31 -7.94 -3.50 -5.99
CA ARG A 31 -7.86 -4.03 -7.37
C ARG A 31 -8.31 -3.04 -8.45
N ASN A 32 -9.32 -2.22 -8.17
CA ASN A 32 -9.94 -1.36 -9.19
C ASN A 32 -9.40 0.08 -9.16
N TYR A 33 -8.84 0.53 -8.03
CA TYR A 33 -8.42 1.92 -7.87
C TYR A 33 -6.93 2.06 -7.58
N LEU A 34 -6.43 1.46 -6.48
CA LEU A 34 -5.06 1.71 -6.02
C LEU A 34 -4.00 1.07 -6.92
N ILE A 35 -4.15 -0.22 -7.23
CA ILE A 35 -3.16 -0.97 -8.03
C ILE A 35 -3.09 -0.45 -9.48
N PRO A 36 -4.20 -0.26 -10.22
CA PRO A 36 -4.12 0.21 -11.61
C PRO A 36 -3.59 1.64 -11.75
N ARG A 37 -3.73 2.46 -10.71
CA ARG A 37 -3.23 3.84 -10.68
C ARG A 37 -1.80 3.96 -10.14
N GLY A 38 -1.15 2.86 -9.74
CA GLY A 38 0.18 2.90 -9.14
C GLY A 38 0.23 3.47 -7.72
N LEU A 39 -0.93 3.74 -7.10
CA LEU A 39 -1.03 4.34 -5.76
C LEU A 39 -0.74 3.35 -4.63
N GLY A 40 -0.59 2.06 -4.93
CA GLY A 40 -0.17 1.09 -3.94
C GLY A 40 0.14 -0.29 -4.49
N TYR A 41 0.89 -1.03 -3.67
CA TYR A 41 1.45 -2.33 -3.99
C TYR A 41 0.98 -3.37 -2.98
N ARG A 42 0.81 -4.62 -3.42
CA ARG A 42 0.49 -5.70 -2.47
C ARG A 42 1.59 -5.79 -1.42
N ALA A 43 1.20 -5.84 -0.15
CA ALA A 43 2.12 -6.04 0.97
C ALA A 43 2.69 -7.46 0.90
N THR A 44 3.78 -7.60 0.14
CA THR A 44 4.59 -8.82 0.10
C THR A 44 5.85 -8.60 0.93
N PRO A 45 6.47 -9.66 1.47
CA PRO A 45 7.70 -9.53 2.26
C PRO A 45 8.82 -8.75 1.53
N GLY A 46 8.92 -8.91 0.21
CA GLY A 46 9.89 -8.18 -0.61
C GLY A 46 9.60 -6.68 -0.69
N VAL A 47 8.33 -6.30 -0.85
CA VAL A 47 7.90 -4.89 -0.90
C VAL A 47 8.10 -4.22 0.46
N LEU A 48 7.80 -4.91 1.56
CA LEU A 48 8.02 -4.39 2.91
C LEU A 48 9.50 -4.06 3.14
N LYS A 49 10.41 -4.97 2.78
CA LYS A 49 11.85 -4.75 2.89
C LYS A 49 12.34 -3.58 2.04
N GLN A 50 11.77 -3.40 0.85
CA GLN A 50 12.10 -2.27 -0.03
C GLN A 50 11.64 -0.93 0.55
N VAL A 51 10.48 -0.92 1.21
CA VAL A 51 9.91 0.26 1.85
C VAL A 51 10.67 0.62 3.11
N GLU A 52 11.00 -0.37 3.94
CA GLU A 52 11.88 -0.20 5.11
C GLU A 52 13.22 0.38 4.69
N ARG A 53 13.86 -0.18 3.66
CA ARG A 53 15.12 0.34 3.13
C ARG A 53 15.01 1.79 2.65
N ARG A 54 13.94 2.14 1.92
CA ARG A 54 13.70 3.53 1.50
C ARG A 54 13.52 4.47 2.68
N ARG A 55 12.91 4.00 3.76
CA ARG A 55 12.65 4.77 4.97
C ARG A 55 13.90 4.96 5.84
N GLU A 56 14.85 4.03 5.77
CA GLU A 56 16.15 4.15 6.43
C GLU A 56 17.12 5.07 5.68
N GLU A 57 16.93 5.23 4.36
CA GLU A 57 17.76 6.08 3.50
C GLU A 57 17.33 7.57 3.49
N GLU A 58 16.13 7.90 3.97
CA GLU A 58 15.63 9.28 4.22
C GLU A 58 15.87 9.76 5.66
#